data_AF-A0A495LB29-F1
#
_entry.id   AF-A0A495LB29-F1
#
_cell.length_a   1.000
_cell.length_b   1.000
_cell.length_c   1.000
_cell.angle_alpha   90.00
_cell.angle_beta   90.00
_cell.angle_gamma   90.00
#
_symmetry.space_group_name_H-M   'P 1'
#
loop_
_entity.id
_entity.type
_entity.pdbx_description
1 polymer ?
#
loop_
_entity_poly.entity_id
_entity_poly.type
_entity_poly.pdbx_seq_one_letter_code
_entity_poly.pdbx_strand_id
1 'polypeptide(L)'
;MAKKKTAEERRRRAAEMRAQRLKEERRKKILTITGISVAAALVLGLLAFAIFMEIRSRNISGVEEYPVDSYVHVDTGQSVDYEQSPPVGGDHWPSWQNCGVYTEPVTNEFAVHSLEHGAVWITYEPGLSQSEIDALDSLYSPGDYLVISPYEGEMDAPIVASSWGRQVSAETADDQNLTRFVQRYERGNDVPEPGASCSGAVAETAAQVEEVMAGGEQVEGEEMTDEGAQDAEDGEDAGTDEE
;
A
#
# COMPACT_ATOMS: atom_id res chain seq x y z
N MET A 1 2.72 -68.50 -57.81
CA MET A 1 2.22 -68.04 -56.50
C MET A 1 3.15 -67.10 -55.73
N ALA A 2 4.45 -66.98 -56.09
CA ALA A 2 5.43 -66.16 -55.34
C ALA A 2 5.27 -64.63 -55.45
N LYS A 3 4.80 -64.08 -56.59
CA LYS A 3 4.59 -62.63 -56.77
C LYS A 3 3.44 -62.03 -55.93
N LYS A 4 2.49 -62.87 -55.48
CA LYS A 4 1.32 -62.44 -54.69
C LYS A 4 1.70 -62.20 -53.22
N LYS A 5 2.58 -63.03 -52.65
CA LYS A 5 3.10 -62.87 -51.27
C LYS A 5 3.83 -61.54 -51.04
N THR A 6 4.60 -61.07 -52.02
CA THR A 6 5.37 -59.81 -51.94
C THR A 6 4.51 -58.54 -52.07
N ALA A 7 3.31 -58.61 -52.65
CA ALA A 7 2.38 -57.48 -52.70
C ALA A 7 1.59 -57.33 -51.39
N GLU A 8 1.26 -58.45 -50.76
CA GLU A 8 0.54 -58.50 -49.48
C GLU A 8 1.40 -58.00 -48.31
N GLU A 9 2.68 -58.38 -48.24
CA GLU A 9 3.63 -57.86 -47.24
C GLU A 9 3.82 -56.35 -47.33
N ARG A 10 3.89 -55.79 -48.55
CA ARG A 10 3.99 -54.34 -48.77
C ARG A 10 2.73 -53.61 -48.29
N ARG A 11 1.55 -54.19 -48.52
CA ARG A 11 0.27 -53.66 -48.00
C ARG A 11 0.21 -53.72 -46.48
N ARG A 12 0.70 -54.80 -45.86
CA ARG A 12 0.77 -54.95 -44.40
C ARG A 12 1.69 -53.92 -43.76
N ARG A 13 2.92 -53.76 -44.28
CA ARG A 13 3.86 -52.72 -43.83
C ARG A 13 3.30 -51.31 -44.01
N ALA A 14 2.65 -51.03 -45.14
CA ALA A 14 2.00 -49.74 -45.36
C ALA A 14 0.84 -49.50 -44.36
N ALA A 15 0.07 -50.53 -44.02
CA ALA A 15 -0.99 -50.45 -43.01
C ALA A 15 -0.43 -50.25 -41.59
N GLU A 16 0.64 -50.97 -41.23
CA GLU A 16 1.35 -50.82 -39.95
C GLU A 16 1.92 -49.40 -39.79
N MET A 17 2.60 -48.87 -40.81
CA MET A 17 3.14 -47.50 -40.81
C MET A 17 2.04 -46.44 -40.71
N ARG A 18 0.91 -46.63 -41.42
CA ARG A 18 -0.25 -45.74 -41.30
C ARG A 18 -0.86 -45.79 -39.90
N ALA A 19 -0.99 -46.98 -39.30
CA ALA A 19 -1.50 -47.15 -37.95
C ALA A 19 -0.58 -46.49 -36.90
N GLN A 20 0.75 -46.57 -37.08
CA GLN A 20 1.72 -45.89 -36.22
C GLN A 20 1.60 -44.36 -36.33
N ARG A 21 1.57 -43.81 -37.56
CA ARG A 21 1.39 -42.36 -37.79
C ARG A 21 0.09 -41.84 -37.17
N LEU A 22 -1.02 -42.56 -37.35
CA LEU A 22 -2.30 -42.20 -36.74
C LEU A 22 -2.25 -42.24 -35.20
N LYS A 23 -1.52 -43.19 -34.59
CA LYS A 23 -1.30 -43.23 -33.14
C LYS A 23 -0.46 -42.04 -32.66
N GLU A 24 0.61 -41.70 -33.37
CA GLU A 24 1.46 -40.55 -33.05
C GLU A 24 0.70 -39.22 -33.21
N GLU A 25 -0.08 -39.05 -34.28
CA GLU A 25 -0.93 -37.88 -34.47
C GLU A 25 -1.99 -37.77 -33.38
N ARG A 26 -2.64 -38.88 -33.01
CA ARG A 26 -3.59 -38.90 -31.89
C ARG A 26 -2.92 -38.53 -30.58
N ARG A 27 -1.74 -39.11 -30.29
CA ARG A 27 -0.97 -38.80 -29.07
C ARG A 27 -0.56 -37.33 -29.04
N LYS A 28 -0.04 -36.77 -30.15
CA LYS A 28 0.30 -35.35 -30.27
C LYS A 28 -0.93 -34.47 -30.05
N LYS A 29 -2.05 -34.76 -30.71
CA LYS A 29 -3.31 -34.02 -30.54
C LYS A 29 -3.81 -34.07 -29.09
N ILE A 30 -3.79 -35.24 -28.45
CA ILE A 30 -4.19 -35.39 -27.04
C ILE A 30 -3.26 -34.56 -26.15
N LEU A 31 -1.93 -34.68 -26.30
CA LEU A 31 -0.97 -33.92 -25.50
C LEU A 31 -1.15 -32.40 -25.69
N THR A 32 -1.36 -31.94 -26.92
CA THR A 32 -1.61 -30.51 -27.20
C THR A 32 -2.92 -30.03 -26.57
N ILE A 33 -4.03 -30.77 -26.74
CA ILE A 33 -5.32 -30.38 -26.17
C ILE A 33 -5.25 -30.38 -24.64
N THR A 34 -4.71 -31.45 -24.03
CA THR A 34 -4.54 -31.51 -22.57
C THR A 34 -3.65 -30.38 -22.07
N GLY A 35 -2.54 -30.08 -22.75
CA GLY A 35 -1.66 -28.96 -22.39
C GLY A 35 -2.39 -27.62 -22.43
N ILE A 36 -3.13 -27.34 -23.51
CA ILE A 36 -3.94 -26.12 -23.64
C ILE A 36 -5.03 -26.07 -22.56
N SER A 37 -5.74 -27.16 -22.30
CA SER A 37 -6.79 -27.21 -21.29
C SER A 37 -6.26 -26.99 -19.88
N VAL A 38 -5.11 -27.58 -19.54
CA VAL A 38 -4.44 -27.35 -18.24
C VAL A 38 -4.01 -25.89 -18.12
N ALA A 39 -3.37 -25.34 -19.16
CA ALA A 39 -2.97 -23.93 -19.16
C ALA A 39 -4.18 -22.99 -19.01
N ALA A 40 -5.27 -23.24 -19.74
CA ALA A 40 -6.49 -22.46 -19.64
C ALA A 40 -7.13 -22.55 -18.25
N ALA A 41 -7.17 -23.76 -17.66
CA ALA A 41 -7.69 -23.94 -16.30
C ALA A 41 -6.84 -23.21 -15.25
N LEU A 42 -5.51 -23.20 -15.39
CA LEU A 42 -4.62 -22.45 -14.51
C LEU A 42 -4.84 -20.94 -14.64
N VAL A 43 -4.95 -20.42 -15.87
CA VAL A 43 -5.21 -18.99 -16.09
C VAL A 43 -6.56 -18.58 -15.52
N LEU A 44 -7.62 -19.36 -15.76
CA LEU A 44 -8.95 -19.09 -15.19
C LEU A 44 -8.95 -19.20 -13.66
N GLY A 45 -8.22 -20.16 -13.09
CA GLY A 45 -8.06 -20.31 -11.65
C GLY A 45 -7.35 -19.12 -11.01
N LEU A 46 -6.25 -18.64 -11.62
CA LEU A 46 -5.54 -17.45 -11.16
C LEU A 46 -6.39 -16.19 -11.28
N LEU A 47 -7.14 -16.03 -12.38
CA LEU A 47 -8.04 -14.90 -12.57
C LEU A 47 -9.18 -14.92 -11.52
N ALA A 48 -9.80 -16.09 -11.29
CA ALA A 48 -10.83 -16.24 -10.27
C ALA A 48 -10.28 -15.98 -8.86
N PHE A 49 -9.06 -16.42 -8.57
CA PHE A 49 -8.38 -16.16 -7.30
C PHE A 49 -8.10 -14.66 -7.11
N ALA A 50 -7.59 -13.97 -8.14
CA ALA A 50 -7.36 -12.53 -8.09
C ALA A 50 -8.65 -11.74 -7.86
N ILE A 51 -9.73 -12.08 -8.59
CA ILE A 51 -11.05 -11.46 -8.39
C ILE A 51 -11.58 -11.74 -6.96
N PHE A 52 -11.43 -12.96 -6.46
CA PHE A 52 -11.85 -13.31 -5.11
C PHE A 52 -11.09 -12.53 -4.04
N MET A 53 -9.76 -12.40 -4.19
CA MET A 53 -8.91 -11.61 -3.30
C MET A 53 -9.31 -10.12 -3.31
N GLU A 54 -9.59 -9.57 -4.49
CA GLU A 54 -10.06 -8.18 -4.64
C GLU A 54 -11.42 -7.96 -3.97
N ILE A 55 -12.38 -8.87 -4.12
CA ILE A 55 -13.67 -8.75 -3.42
C ILE A 55 -13.47 -8.81 -1.90
N ARG A 56 -12.56 -9.67 -1.43
CA ARG A 56 -12.24 -9.83 -0.01
C ARG A 56 -11.56 -8.59 0.59
N SER A 57 -10.70 -7.90 -0.16
CA SER A 57 -10.02 -6.67 0.30
C SER A 57 -10.99 -5.49 0.39
N ARG A 58 -12.00 -5.42 -0.50
CA ARG A 58 -12.98 -4.31 -0.52
C ARG A 58 -14.04 -4.39 0.57
N ASN A 59 -14.29 -5.56 1.14
CA ASN A 59 -15.34 -5.75 2.15
C ASN A 59 -14.73 -5.97 3.54
N ILE A 60 -14.30 -4.87 4.15
CA ILE A 60 -13.71 -4.83 5.49
C ILE A 60 -14.86 -4.52 6.47
N SER A 61 -15.07 -5.41 7.43
CA SER A 61 -16.16 -5.23 8.40
C SER A 61 -15.75 -4.20 9.44
N GLY A 62 -16.69 -3.35 9.88
CA GLY A 62 -16.44 -2.35 10.91
C GLY A 62 -15.70 -1.10 10.42
N VAL A 63 -15.50 -0.94 9.10
CA VAL A 63 -15.03 0.34 8.56
C VAL A 63 -16.17 1.34 8.61
N GLU A 64 -15.91 2.46 9.26
CA GLU A 64 -16.76 3.64 9.25
C GLU A 64 -16.16 4.68 8.29
N GLU A 65 -17.03 5.36 7.54
CA GLU A 65 -16.65 6.42 6.60
C GLU A 65 -17.26 7.73 7.08
N TYR A 66 -16.46 8.79 7.06
CA TYR A 66 -16.84 10.13 7.50
C TYR A 66 -16.57 11.14 6.38
N PRO A 67 -17.51 12.06 6.10
CA PRO A 67 -17.23 13.18 5.22
C PRO A 67 -16.17 14.07 5.85
N VAL A 68 -15.12 14.41 5.09
CA VAL A 68 -14.12 15.39 5.50
C VAL A 68 -14.29 16.61 4.61
N ASP A 69 -14.90 17.65 5.16
CA ASP A 69 -15.35 18.83 4.40
C ASP A 69 -14.24 19.88 4.19
N SER A 70 -13.12 19.78 4.93
CA SER A 70 -12.00 20.73 4.89
C SER A 70 -10.64 20.03 5.07
N TYR A 71 -9.60 20.64 4.51
CA TYR A 71 -8.20 20.17 4.52
C TYR A 71 -7.25 21.37 4.48
N VAL A 72 -7.61 22.47 5.13
CA VAL A 72 -6.80 23.69 5.11
C VAL A 72 -5.60 23.51 6.02
N HIS A 73 -4.42 23.87 5.51
CA HIS A 73 -3.23 24.04 6.34
C HIS A 73 -3.38 25.28 7.21
N VAL A 74 -3.58 25.09 8.51
CA VAL A 74 -3.62 26.15 9.53
C VAL A 74 -2.24 26.35 10.14
N ASP A 75 -2.01 27.52 10.75
CA ASP A 75 -0.71 27.84 11.34
C ASP A 75 -0.30 26.82 12.40
N THR A 76 0.97 26.40 12.39
CA THR A 76 1.55 25.54 13.44
C THR A 76 1.35 26.19 14.81
N GLY A 77 0.82 25.42 15.77
CA GLY A 77 0.41 25.89 17.09
C GLY A 77 -1.07 26.29 17.20
N GLN A 78 -1.79 26.41 16.08
CA GLN A 78 -3.24 26.57 16.12
C GLN A 78 -3.91 25.21 16.42
N SER A 79 -4.66 25.12 17.52
CA SER A 79 -5.44 23.92 17.83
C SER A 79 -6.57 23.70 16.83
N VAL A 80 -6.72 22.45 16.38
CA VAL A 80 -7.86 22.01 15.56
C VAL A 80 -8.79 21.13 16.40
N ASP A 81 -10.10 21.36 16.29
CA ASP A 81 -11.11 20.52 16.93
C ASP A 81 -11.60 19.45 15.93
N TYR A 82 -11.35 18.19 16.24
CA TYR A 82 -11.72 17.06 15.38
C TYR A 82 -12.95 16.35 15.94
N GLU A 83 -13.89 16.01 15.06
CA GLU A 83 -15.12 15.30 15.46
C GLU A 83 -14.85 13.84 15.86
N GLN A 84 -13.88 13.19 15.21
CA GLN A 84 -13.49 11.80 15.48
C GLN A 84 -12.23 11.76 16.36
N SER A 85 -12.17 10.76 17.23
CA SER A 85 -11.03 10.53 18.12
C SER A 85 -10.62 9.05 18.07
N PRO A 86 -9.43 8.71 17.53
CA PRO A 86 -8.48 9.59 16.85
C PRO A 86 -9.05 10.24 15.58
N PRO A 87 -8.49 11.39 15.14
CA PRO A 87 -8.92 12.07 13.91
C PRO A 87 -8.83 11.18 12.68
N VAL A 88 -9.71 11.46 11.71
CA VAL A 88 -9.73 10.81 10.39
C VAL A 88 -9.41 11.78 9.25
N GLY A 89 -9.16 13.06 9.52
CA GLY A 89 -9.00 14.10 8.52
C GLY A 89 -9.47 15.45 9.06
N GLY A 90 -9.31 16.50 8.26
CA GLY A 90 -9.73 17.86 8.61
C GLY A 90 -8.64 18.88 8.32
N ASP A 91 -8.85 20.10 8.81
CA ASP A 91 -7.80 21.13 8.86
C ASP A 91 -6.64 20.64 9.74
N HIS A 92 -5.40 21.01 9.39
CA HIS A 92 -4.22 20.46 10.06
C HIS A 92 -2.99 21.35 9.81
N TRP A 93 -1.84 21.04 10.40
CA TRP A 93 -0.62 21.85 10.28
C TRP A 93 0.13 21.56 8.97
N PRO A 94 0.93 22.50 8.43
CA PRO A 94 1.56 22.37 7.11
C PRO A 94 2.68 21.34 7.02
N SER A 95 3.20 20.82 8.14
CA SER A 95 4.16 19.71 8.13
C SER A 95 3.45 18.41 8.47
N TRP A 96 3.97 17.27 8.00
CA TRP A 96 3.45 15.95 8.34
C TRP A 96 4.28 15.26 9.42
N GLN A 97 3.66 14.33 10.12
CA GLN A 97 4.36 13.37 10.98
C GLN A 97 5.05 12.34 10.08
N ASN A 98 6.34 12.10 10.30
CA ASN A 98 7.04 11.02 9.63
C ASN A 98 6.35 9.68 9.92
N CYS A 99 6.16 8.85 8.91
CA CYS A 99 5.69 7.50 9.08
C CYS A 99 6.74 6.68 9.85
N GLY A 100 6.28 5.93 10.84
CA GLY A 100 7.13 5.21 11.79
C GLY A 100 6.37 4.71 13.01
N VAL A 101 7.12 4.03 13.88
CA VAL A 101 6.65 3.56 15.19
C VAL A 101 7.12 4.53 16.26
N TYR A 102 6.20 4.94 17.11
CA TYR A 102 6.40 5.91 18.18
C TYR A 102 5.99 5.30 19.52
N THR A 103 6.88 5.38 20.52
CA THR A 103 6.60 4.88 21.88
C THR A 103 5.81 5.86 22.74
N GLU A 104 5.58 7.06 22.23
CA GLU A 104 4.85 8.16 22.86
C GLU A 104 3.87 8.76 21.84
N PRO A 105 2.83 9.49 22.28
CA PRO A 105 1.85 10.08 21.38
C PRO A 105 2.50 11.06 20.40
N VAL A 106 1.92 11.18 19.21
CA VAL A 106 2.27 12.19 18.20
C VAL A 106 1.19 13.28 18.17
N THR A 107 1.54 14.46 17.66
CA THR A 107 0.59 15.57 17.54
C THR A 107 -0.46 15.28 16.47
N ASN A 108 -1.74 15.44 16.82
CA ASN A 108 -2.88 15.13 15.94
C ASN A 108 -2.77 15.83 14.58
N GLU A 109 -2.47 17.12 14.57
CA GLU A 109 -2.38 17.93 13.35
C GLU A 109 -1.27 17.44 12.41
N PHE A 110 -0.13 16.99 12.93
CA PHE A 110 0.91 16.39 12.11
C PHE A 110 0.51 15.01 11.58
N ALA A 111 -0.15 14.19 12.40
CA ALA A 111 -0.62 12.88 11.98
C ALA A 111 -1.74 12.96 10.93
N VAL A 112 -2.65 13.94 11.04
CA VAL A 112 -3.72 14.20 10.06
C VAL A 112 -3.14 14.59 8.70
N HIS A 113 -2.08 15.40 8.66
CA HIS A 113 -1.36 15.67 7.41
C HIS A 113 -0.81 14.36 6.80
N SER A 114 -0.24 13.47 7.61
CA SER A 114 0.20 12.17 7.10
C SER A 114 -0.96 11.35 6.51
N LEU A 115 -2.17 11.44 7.07
CA LEU A 115 -3.37 10.83 6.48
C LEU A 115 -3.72 11.46 5.13
N GLU A 116 -3.54 12.77 4.96
CA GLU A 116 -3.72 13.49 3.69
C GLU A 116 -2.82 12.92 2.58
N HIS A 117 -1.59 12.51 2.95
CA HIS A 117 -0.61 11.87 2.06
C HIS A 117 -0.90 10.38 1.78
N GLY A 118 -1.94 9.82 2.39
CA GLY A 118 -2.31 8.42 2.26
C GLY A 118 -1.70 7.50 3.32
N ALA A 119 -1.27 8.03 4.46
CA ALA A 119 -0.90 7.20 5.60
C ALA A 119 -2.11 6.57 6.28
N VAL A 120 -1.84 5.48 7.00
CA VAL A 120 -2.73 4.93 8.02
C VAL A 120 -2.10 5.18 9.37
N TRP A 121 -2.85 5.82 10.27
CA TRP A 121 -2.44 6.02 11.65
C TRP A 121 -3.10 4.97 12.54
N ILE A 122 -2.30 4.04 13.03
CA ILE A 122 -2.70 3.03 14.01
C ILE A 122 -2.42 3.58 15.40
N THR A 123 -3.48 3.83 16.13
CA THR A 123 -3.42 4.26 17.53
C THR A 123 -3.80 3.11 18.45
N TYR A 124 -3.25 3.13 19.66
CA TYR A 124 -3.63 2.21 20.71
C TYR A 124 -3.74 2.88 22.08
N GLU A 125 -4.57 2.32 22.94
CA GLU A 125 -4.66 2.75 24.33
C GLU A 125 -3.31 2.57 25.05
N PRO A 126 -2.82 3.53 25.86
CA PRO A 126 -1.55 3.40 26.57
C PRO A 126 -1.44 2.20 27.51
N GLY A 127 -2.58 1.58 27.87
CA GLY A 127 -2.66 0.38 28.69
C GLY A 127 -2.60 -0.96 27.92
N LEU A 128 -2.48 -0.92 26.59
CA LEU A 128 -2.41 -2.12 25.76
C LEU A 128 -1.22 -2.99 26.15
N SER A 129 -1.38 -4.32 26.10
CA SER A 129 -0.31 -5.22 26.52
C SER A 129 0.90 -5.17 25.57
N GLN A 130 2.11 -5.34 26.10
CA GLN A 130 3.33 -5.27 25.29
C GLN A 130 3.32 -6.23 24.09
N SER A 131 2.74 -7.43 24.22
CA SER A 131 2.66 -8.37 23.09
C SER A 131 1.77 -7.90 21.95
N GLU A 132 0.73 -7.11 22.25
CA GLU A 132 -0.11 -6.51 21.23
C GLU A 132 0.59 -5.31 20.60
N ILE A 133 1.30 -4.49 21.40
CA ILE A 133 2.13 -3.38 20.89
C ILE A 133 3.20 -3.93 19.94
N ASP A 134 3.95 -4.95 20.35
CA ASP A 134 4.97 -5.60 19.52
C ASP A 134 4.37 -6.14 18.21
N ALA A 135 3.11 -6.62 18.24
CA ALA A 135 2.42 -7.09 17.06
C ALA A 135 2.01 -5.94 16.13
N LEU A 136 1.55 -4.81 16.66
CA LEU A 136 1.29 -3.60 15.88
C LEU A 136 2.57 -3.05 15.25
N ASP A 137 3.64 -2.91 16.04
CA ASP A 137 4.94 -2.44 15.57
C ASP A 137 5.49 -3.30 14.42
N SER A 138 5.22 -4.61 14.47
CA SER A 138 5.62 -5.55 13.41
C SER A 138 4.91 -5.36 12.07
N LEU A 139 3.82 -4.58 12.03
CA LEU A 139 3.15 -4.19 10.80
C LEU A 139 3.96 -3.18 9.99
N TYR A 140 4.86 -2.42 10.64
CA TYR A 140 5.65 -1.39 9.99
C TYR A 140 6.98 -1.92 9.45
N SER A 141 7.30 -1.54 8.21
CA SER A 141 8.64 -1.61 7.62
C SER A 141 9.10 -0.23 7.16
N PRO A 142 10.42 0.04 7.15
CA PRO A 142 10.93 1.33 6.67
C PRO A 142 10.45 1.67 5.26
N GLY A 143 9.78 2.82 5.11
CA GLY A 143 9.19 3.30 3.86
C GLY A 143 7.70 3.00 3.70
N ASP A 144 7.09 2.30 4.65
CA ASP A 144 5.64 2.13 4.72
C ASP A 144 4.95 3.44 5.12
N TYR A 145 3.69 3.57 4.74
CA TYR A 145 2.86 4.74 5.03
C TYR A 145 2.03 4.49 6.28
N LEU A 146 2.72 4.13 7.37
CA LEU A 146 2.10 3.86 8.67
C LEU A 146 2.68 4.76 9.75
N VAL A 147 1.81 5.36 10.53
CA VAL A 147 2.15 5.96 11.83
C VAL A 147 1.59 5.02 12.88
N ILE A 148 2.39 4.57 13.84
CA ILE A 148 1.95 3.71 14.95
C ILE A 148 2.33 4.38 16.25
N SER A 149 1.36 4.70 17.10
CA SER A 149 1.63 5.41 18.36
C SER A 149 0.58 5.10 19.44
N PRO A 150 0.89 5.26 20.73
CA PRO A 150 -0.16 5.39 21.73
C PRO A 150 -0.98 6.66 21.48
N TYR A 151 -2.19 6.72 22.03
CA TYR A 151 -3.07 7.88 21.92
C TYR A 151 -3.67 8.23 23.28
N GLU A 152 -3.57 9.50 23.69
CA GLU A 152 -4.01 9.96 25.02
C GLU A 152 -5.46 10.43 25.08
N GLY A 153 -6.09 10.65 23.93
CA GLY A 153 -7.51 11.00 23.85
C GLY A 153 -8.44 9.80 24.08
N GLU A 154 -9.73 10.06 24.05
CA GLU A 154 -10.74 9.00 24.15
C GLU A 154 -10.74 8.13 22.89
N MET A 155 -10.80 6.80 23.07
CA MET A 155 -10.87 5.82 21.99
C MET A 155 -12.06 4.89 22.23
N ASP A 156 -12.79 4.55 21.17
CA ASP A 156 -13.94 3.65 21.26
C ASP A 156 -13.55 2.15 21.33
N ALA A 157 -12.28 1.83 21.13
CA ALA A 157 -11.72 0.49 21.21
C ALA A 157 -10.23 0.53 21.60
N PRO A 158 -9.65 -0.60 22.06
CA PRO A 158 -8.23 -0.68 22.44
C PRO A 158 -7.26 -0.27 21.33
N ILE A 159 -7.64 -0.52 20.07
CA ILE A 159 -6.86 -0.18 18.87
C ILE A 159 -7.81 0.46 17.85
N VAL A 160 -7.37 1.58 17.28
CA VAL A 160 -8.11 2.27 16.22
C VAL A 160 -7.15 2.66 15.10
N ALA A 161 -7.50 2.31 13.86
CA ALA A 161 -6.74 2.71 12.68
C ALA A 161 -7.54 3.72 11.85
N SER A 162 -6.95 4.91 11.66
CA SER A 162 -7.48 5.99 10.85
C SER A 162 -6.77 6.08 9.51
N SER A 163 -7.52 6.36 8.45
CA SER A 163 -7.03 6.87 7.16
C SER A 163 -7.90 8.06 6.78
N TRP A 164 -7.55 8.82 5.74
CA TRP A 164 -8.36 9.99 5.36
C TRP A 164 -9.85 9.64 5.18
N GLY A 165 -10.72 10.21 6.00
CA GLY A 165 -12.17 10.02 6.04
C GLY A 165 -12.66 8.64 6.46
N ARG A 166 -11.81 7.77 7.03
CA ARG A 166 -12.19 6.38 7.32
C ARG A 166 -11.52 5.87 8.58
N GLN A 167 -12.20 5.00 9.32
CA GLN A 167 -11.67 4.40 10.53
C GLN A 167 -12.11 2.95 10.68
N VAL A 168 -11.29 2.14 11.35
CA VAL A 168 -11.68 0.81 11.84
C VAL A 168 -11.19 0.62 13.27
N SER A 169 -12.02 -0.01 14.08
CA SER A 169 -11.69 -0.38 15.47
C SER A 169 -11.34 -1.86 15.58
N ALA A 170 -10.42 -2.19 16.49
CA ALA A 170 -10.00 -3.54 16.78
C ALA A 170 -9.78 -3.76 18.29
N GLU A 171 -10.11 -4.95 18.76
CA GLU A 171 -9.87 -5.36 20.15
C GLU A 171 -8.45 -5.89 20.35
N THR A 172 -7.83 -6.42 19.28
CA THR A 172 -6.51 -7.04 19.26
C THR A 172 -5.75 -6.71 17.98
N ALA A 173 -4.43 -6.75 18.05
CA ALA A 173 -3.52 -6.44 16.94
C ALA A 173 -3.59 -7.47 15.80
N ASP A 174 -4.09 -8.69 16.08
CA ASP A 174 -4.28 -9.75 15.08
C ASP A 174 -5.63 -9.69 14.35
N ASP A 175 -6.44 -8.65 14.57
CA ASP A 175 -7.71 -8.48 13.88
C ASP A 175 -7.51 -8.40 12.34
N GLN A 176 -8.18 -9.30 11.62
CA GLN A 176 -8.10 -9.38 10.17
C GLN A 176 -8.69 -8.17 9.45
N ASN A 177 -9.59 -7.40 10.07
CA ASN A 177 -10.10 -6.14 9.54
C ASN A 177 -9.05 -5.04 9.65
N LEU A 178 -8.33 -4.95 10.77
CA LEU A 178 -7.21 -4.02 10.94
C LEU A 178 -6.14 -4.24 9.87
N THR A 179 -5.68 -5.49 9.71
CA THR A 179 -4.69 -5.84 8.67
C THR A 179 -5.19 -5.49 7.27
N ARG A 180 -6.47 -5.77 6.96
CA ARG A 180 -7.05 -5.45 5.65
C ARG A 180 -7.23 -3.96 5.43
N PHE A 181 -7.51 -3.20 6.49
CA PHE A 181 -7.64 -1.75 6.45
C PHE A 181 -6.30 -1.12 6.07
N VAL A 182 -5.23 -1.51 6.77
CA VAL A 182 -3.86 -1.13 6.43
C VAL A 182 -3.55 -1.44 4.97
N GLN A 183 -3.72 -2.70 4.54
CA GLN A 183 -3.44 -3.11 3.16
C GLN A 183 -4.25 -2.36 2.10
N ARG A 184 -5.44 -1.87 2.45
CA ARG A 184 -6.35 -1.21 1.51
C ARG A 184 -6.11 0.29 1.42
N TYR A 185 -5.80 0.94 2.54
CA TYR A 185 -5.79 2.39 2.64
C TYR A 185 -4.39 2.99 2.82
N GLU A 186 -3.39 2.19 3.15
CA GLU A 186 -1.99 2.60 3.05
C GLU A 186 -1.67 2.98 1.59
N ARG A 187 -1.02 4.13 1.40
CA ARG A 187 -0.76 4.74 0.08
C ARG A 187 -2.05 4.89 -0.73
N GLY A 188 -3.13 5.26 -0.05
CA GLY A 188 -4.44 5.48 -0.65
C GLY A 188 -4.38 6.51 -1.79
N ASN A 189 -5.08 6.23 -2.89
CA ASN A 189 -5.24 7.19 -4.01
C ASN A 189 -6.51 8.04 -3.87
N ASP A 190 -7.32 7.76 -2.84
CA ASP A 190 -8.58 8.40 -2.49
C ASP A 190 -8.42 9.30 -1.26
N VAL A 191 -7.37 10.12 -1.31
CA VAL A 191 -6.97 11.14 -0.33
C VAL A 191 -6.66 12.45 -1.08
N PRO A 192 -6.55 13.61 -0.41
CA PRO A 192 -6.29 14.88 -1.09
C PRO A 192 -4.93 14.94 -1.79
N GLU A 193 -3.86 14.38 -1.20
CA GLU A 193 -2.49 14.43 -1.73
C GLU A 193 -1.87 13.04 -1.93
N PRO A 194 -2.43 12.22 -2.85
CA PRO A 194 -1.99 10.85 -3.02
C PRO A 194 -0.54 10.77 -3.51
N GLY A 195 0.31 10.08 -2.76
CA GLY A 195 1.70 9.81 -3.13
C GLY A 195 2.70 10.88 -2.68
N ALA A 196 2.26 11.90 -1.94
CA ALA A 196 3.16 12.81 -1.23
C ALA A 196 4.03 12.06 -0.19
N SER A 197 5.16 12.65 0.22
CA SER A 197 6.12 11.97 1.10
C SER A 197 5.54 11.74 2.49
N CYS A 198 5.74 10.55 3.07
CA CYS A 198 5.51 10.34 4.50
C CYS A 198 6.82 10.30 5.31
N SER A 199 7.88 10.95 4.84
CA SER A 199 9.15 11.08 5.58
C SER A 199 9.87 12.38 5.22
N GLY A 200 10.74 12.86 6.12
CA GLY A 200 11.51 14.10 5.93
C GLY A 200 10.90 15.35 6.58
N ALA A 201 9.81 15.21 7.33
CA ALA A 201 9.23 16.29 8.14
C ALA A 201 9.44 15.99 9.64
N VAL A 202 8.37 15.96 10.44
CA VAL A 202 8.44 15.93 11.91
C VAL A 202 8.69 14.51 12.42
N ALA A 203 9.68 14.33 13.28
CA ALA A 203 9.98 13.04 13.95
C ALA A 203 9.68 13.08 15.46
N GLU A 204 9.35 14.25 15.98
CA GLU A 204 9.13 14.53 17.39
C GLU A 204 7.81 13.92 17.88
N THR A 205 7.78 13.58 19.17
CA THR A 205 6.56 13.19 19.89
C THR A 205 5.77 14.45 20.27
N ALA A 206 4.48 14.30 20.61
CA ALA A 206 3.63 15.42 21.01
C ALA A 206 4.26 16.23 22.16
N ALA A 207 4.82 15.55 23.16
CA ALA A 207 5.49 16.20 24.30
C ALA A 207 6.73 17.00 23.89
N GLN A 208 7.51 16.49 22.92
CA GLN A 208 8.68 17.20 22.38
C GLN A 208 8.26 18.43 21.59
N VAL A 209 7.20 18.32 20.76
CA VAL A 209 6.61 19.45 20.03
C VAL A 209 6.15 20.54 21.00
N GLU A 210 5.47 20.16 22.08
CA GLU A 210 5.04 21.10 23.13
C GLU A 210 6.22 21.82 23.79
N GLU A 211 7.32 21.12 24.07
CA GLU A 211 8.53 21.72 24.66
C GLU A 211 9.18 22.74 23.70
N VAL A 212 9.31 22.39 22.42
CA VAL A 212 9.87 23.26 21.38
C VAL A 212 9.02 24.53 21.21
N MET A 213 7.70 24.36 21.12
CA MET A 213 6.76 25.48 20.97
C MET A 213 6.73 26.37 22.22
N ALA A 214 6.83 25.80 23.42
CA ALA A 214 6.97 26.56 24.67
C ALA A 214 8.29 27.33 24.75
N GLY A 215 9.34 26.84 24.08
CA GLY A 215 10.63 27.52 23.91
C GLY A 215 10.61 28.68 22.91
N GLY A 216 9.54 28.84 22.12
CA GLY A 216 9.41 29.86 21.09
C GLY A 216 10.15 29.53 19.79
N GLU A 217 10.53 28.27 19.61
CA GLU A 217 11.17 27.76 18.39
C GLU A 217 10.11 27.07 17.52
N GLN A 218 10.23 27.16 16.20
CA GLN A 218 9.27 26.54 15.29
C GLN A 218 9.65 25.07 15.06
N VAL A 219 8.67 24.17 15.12
CA VAL A 219 8.83 22.81 14.62
C VAL A 219 8.65 22.85 13.10
N GLU A 220 9.76 22.97 12.38
CA GLU A 220 9.79 22.93 10.91
C GLU A 220 10.28 21.55 10.46
N GLY A 221 9.54 20.89 9.56
CA GLY A 221 10.07 19.75 8.82
C GLY A 221 11.22 20.19 7.92
N GLU A 222 12.19 19.30 7.64
CA GLU A 222 13.24 19.60 6.66
C GLU A 222 12.60 19.75 5.26
N GLU A 223 12.25 20.98 4.86
CA GLU A 223 11.84 21.27 3.49
C GLU A 223 12.99 20.90 2.53
N MET A 224 12.84 19.79 1.81
CA MET A 224 13.60 19.58 0.57
C MET A 224 13.08 20.58 -0.46
N THR A 225 13.75 21.74 -0.51
CA THR A 225 13.56 22.74 -1.56
C THR A 225 13.82 22.12 -2.93
N ASP A 226 12.82 22.20 -3.82
CA ASP A 226 12.91 21.87 -5.24
C ASP A 226 13.71 22.97 -5.99
N GLU A 227 14.99 23.15 -5.65
CA GLU A 227 15.93 24.02 -6.38
C GLU A 227 16.84 23.21 -7.32
N GLY A 228 16.31 22.15 -7.92
CA GLY A 228 17.09 21.22 -8.77
C GLY A 228 16.76 21.23 -10.26
N ALA A 229 15.87 22.11 -10.73
CA ALA A 229 15.33 22.03 -12.09
C ALA A 229 15.32 23.37 -12.81
N GLN A 230 16.44 24.11 -12.84
CA GLN A 230 16.54 25.32 -13.66
C GLN A 230 18.00 25.78 -13.89
N ASP A 231 18.87 24.92 -14.42
CA ASP A 231 20.15 25.35 -15.01
C ASP A 231 20.54 24.42 -16.17
N ALA A 232 19.75 24.47 -17.24
CA ALA A 232 20.07 23.81 -18.50
C ALA A 232 19.53 24.59 -19.68
N GLU A 233 19.78 25.89 -19.74
CA GLU A 233 19.66 26.69 -20.97
C GLU A 233 20.29 28.06 -20.72
N ASP A 234 21.57 28.22 -21.12
CA ASP A 234 22.10 29.41 -21.81
C ASP A 234 23.63 29.46 -21.73
N GLY A 235 24.29 29.47 -22.90
CA GLY A 235 25.65 30.02 -23.01
C GLY A 235 26.68 29.23 -23.83
N GLU A 236 26.38 28.89 -25.09
CA GLU A 236 27.44 28.69 -26.09
C GLU A 236 27.23 29.67 -27.25
N ASP A 237 27.86 30.85 -27.15
CA ASP A 237 28.16 31.69 -28.31
C ASP A 237 29.60 32.24 -28.25
N ALA A 238 30.24 32.08 -29.41
CA ALA A 238 31.37 32.80 -30.00
C ALA A 238 32.58 33.25 -29.15
N GLY A 239 33.73 32.65 -29.48
CA GLY A 239 34.70 33.37 -30.32
C GLY A 239 35.85 34.09 -29.62
N THR A 240 37.06 33.56 -29.81
CA THR A 240 38.28 34.37 -29.88
C THR A 240 39.22 33.79 -30.94
N ASP A 241 39.42 34.58 -31.99
CA ASP A 241 40.49 34.52 -32.99
C ASP A 241 41.82 35.12 -32.44
N GLU A 242 42.91 34.80 -33.14
CA GLU A 242 44.27 35.43 -33.16
C GLU A 242 45.20 35.16 -31.95
N GLU A 243 46.47 34.72 -32.06
CA GLU A 243 47.48 34.60 -33.14
C GLU A 243 48.28 33.27 -33.05
#